data_AF-A0A6L3ARC2-F1
#
_entry.id   AF-A0A6L3ARC2-F1
#
_cell.length_a   1.000
_cell.length_b   1.000
_cell.length_c   1.000
_cell.angle_alpha   90.00
_cell.angle_beta   90.00
_cell.angle_gamma   90.00
#
_symmetry.space_group_name_H-M   'P 1'
#
loop_
_entity.id
_entity.type
_entity.pdbx_description
1 polymer ?
#
loop_
_entity_poly.entity_id
_entity_poly.type
_entity_poly.pdbx_seq_one_letter_code
_entity_poly.pdbx_strand_id
1 'polypeptide(L)'
;RSLTVIDQGIADTANGGMTVTALLASAGTATDAEYDSPVPMVPVLPLGIAVTGVTNSNGTWQYKVGTGAWTDIPTASSNGSALLLAGSDRVRFVPSGSGFTNTDTGGLTFKAWDLTSGTAGGTADTSADAYSTGGATVTIRVDAVPTLTATGGAKTFGVGVDSATTSLFSGVTASTVEAGQSF
;
A
#
# COMPACT_ATOMS: atom_id res chain seq x y z
N ARG A 1 3.05 -2.30 11.76
CA ARG A 1 1.93 -3.23 11.43
C ARG A 1 1.82 -3.27 9.91
N SER A 2 1.53 -4.42 9.30
CA SER A 2 1.57 -4.58 7.84
C SER A 2 0.21 -4.33 7.21
N LEU A 3 0.19 -3.57 6.12
CA LEU A 3 -0.93 -3.55 5.20
C LEU A 3 -1.01 -4.88 4.45
N THR A 4 -2.19 -5.22 3.93
CA THR A 4 -2.32 -6.33 2.99
C THR A 4 -1.32 -6.13 1.85
N VAL A 5 -0.63 -7.21 1.47
CA VAL A 5 0.31 -7.27 0.34
C VAL A 5 -0.31 -6.59 -0.89
N ILE A 6 0.47 -5.78 -1.59
CA ILE A 6 0.10 -5.30 -2.92
C ILE A 6 0.73 -6.25 -3.94
N ASP A 7 -0.14 -6.88 -4.72
CA ASP A 7 0.25 -7.62 -5.92
C ASP A 7 0.71 -6.63 -7.00
N GLN A 8 1.87 -6.88 -7.58
CA GLN A 8 2.44 -6.11 -8.69
C GLN A 8 1.79 -6.44 -10.04
N GLY A 9 1.01 -7.52 -10.10
CA GLY A 9 0.27 -7.96 -11.28
C GLY A 9 -0.98 -7.12 -11.57
N ILE A 10 -1.39 -6.24 -10.66
CA ILE A 10 -2.55 -5.36 -10.87
C ILE A 10 -2.12 -4.04 -11.49
N ALA A 11 -2.81 -3.61 -12.54
CA ALA A 11 -2.61 -2.28 -13.12
C ALA A 11 -2.93 -1.17 -12.09
N ASP A 12 -2.24 -0.03 -12.16
CA ASP A 12 -2.47 1.11 -11.25
C ASP A 12 -3.93 1.57 -11.19
N THR A 13 -4.69 1.42 -12.28
CA THR A 13 -6.12 1.74 -12.34
C THR A 13 -6.97 0.75 -11.54
N ALA A 14 -6.51 -0.47 -11.34
CA ALA A 14 -7.13 -1.49 -10.49
C ALA A 14 -6.71 -1.39 -9.02
N ASN A 15 -5.62 -0.67 -8.70
CA ASN A 15 -5.21 -0.40 -7.33
C ASN A 15 -6.11 0.67 -6.67
N GLY A 16 -7.19 0.19 -6.04
CA GLY A 16 -8.17 1.03 -5.33
C GLY A 16 -7.68 1.61 -4.00
N GLY A 17 -6.51 1.21 -3.51
CA GLY A 17 -5.98 1.62 -2.21
C GLY A 17 -6.82 1.20 -1.01
N MET A 18 -6.42 1.67 0.17
CA MET A 18 -7.09 1.43 1.46
C MET A 18 -7.60 2.76 2.02
N THR A 19 -8.80 2.76 2.61
CA THR A 19 -9.33 3.92 3.35
C THR A 19 -8.54 4.13 4.65
N VAL A 20 -8.37 5.38 5.08
CA VAL A 20 -7.71 5.71 6.35
C VAL A 20 -8.38 5.03 7.54
N THR A 21 -9.70 4.89 7.57
CA THR A 21 -10.39 4.13 8.62
C THR A 21 -9.96 2.67 8.67
N ALA A 22 -9.83 2.00 7.51
CA ALA A 22 -9.34 0.63 7.44
C ALA A 22 -7.85 0.53 7.80
N LEU A 23 -7.05 1.55 7.45
CA LEU A 23 -5.65 1.65 7.86
C LEU A 23 -5.54 1.68 9.39
N LEU A 24 -6.32 2.55 10.05
CA LEU A 24 -6.36 2.68 11.50
C LEU A 24 -6.87 1.41 12.17
N ALA A 25 -7.89 0.75 11.61
CA ALA A 25 -8.36 -0.54 12.10
C ALA A 25 -7.26 -1.62 12.00
N SER A 26 -6.48 -1.63 10.91
CA SER A 26 -5.34 -2.54 10.73
C SER A 26 -4.15 -2.20 11.64
N ALA A 27 -4.02 -0.94 12.03
CA ALA A 27 -2.98 -0.44 12.93
C ALA A 27 -3.26 -0.74 14.41
N GLY A 28 -4.41 -1.36 14.74
CA GLY A 28 -4.91 -1.50 16.10
C GLY A 28 -5.42 -0.16 16.63
N THR A 29 -6.37 -0.19 17.56
CA THR A 29 -6.99 1.02 18.14
C THR A 29 -5.92 2.04 18.55
N ALA A 30 -5.81 3.13 17.78
CA ALA A 30 -5.17 4.34 18.27
C ALA A 30 -6.07 4.85 19.39
N THR A 31 -5.74 4.50 20.62
CA THR A 31 -6.41 5.03 21.80
C THR A 31 -5.95 6.46 21.95
N ASP A 32 -6.86 7.39 21.68
CA ASP A 32 -6.72 8.76 22.14
C ASP A 32 -6.61 8.74 23.67
N ALA A 33 -5.63 9.47 24.21
CA ALA A 33 -5.33 9.48 25.64
C ALA A 33 -6.41 10.23 26.45
N GLU A 34 -7.29 10.98 25.79
CA GLU A 34 -8.36 11.75 26.43
C GLU A 34 -9.66 10.95 26.64
N TYR A 35 -9.72 9.68 26.21
CA TYR A 35 -10.97 8.91 26.19
C TYR A 35 -10.96 7.66 27.09
N ASP A 36 -10.85 7.85 28.42
CA ASP A 36 -11.35 6.91 29.43
C ASP A 36 -12.73 7.37 29.92
N SER A 37 -13.74 7.27 29.05
CA SER A 37 -15.13 7.50 29.45
C SER A 37 -15.84 6.14 29.60
N PRO A 38 -16.37 5.80 30.78
CA PRO A 38 -16.94 4.48 31.08
C PRO A 38 -18.31 4.22 30.44
N VAL A 39 -18.74 5.02 29.44
CA VAL A 39 -20.05 4.90 28.79
C VAL A 39 -19.92 4.42 27.34
N PRO A 40 -20.54 3.28 26.97
CA PRO A 40 -20.42 2.72 25.63
C PRO A 40 -21.43 3.38 24.69
N MET A 41 -21.32 4.68 24.41
CA MET A 41 -22.35 5.38 23.60
C MET A 41 -21.82 6.40 22.60
N VAL A 42 -20.50 6.59 22.46
CA VAL A 42 -19.98 7.47 21.41
C VAL A 42 -19.53 6.62 20.22
N PRO A 43 -20.18 6.72 19.05
CA PRO A 43 -19.60 6.18 17.83
C PRO A 43 -18.26 6.87 17.65
N VAL A 44 -17.18 6.08 17.67
CA VAL A 44 -15.84 6.57 17.39
C VAL A 44 -15.91 7.26 16.03
N LEU A 45 -15.79 8.58 16.00
CA LEU A 45 -15.72 9.34 14.75
C LEU A 45 -14.62 8.68 13.91
N PRO A 46 -14.75 8.48 12.59
CA PRO A 46 -13.66 7.87 11.83
C PRO A 46 -12.45 8.80 11.88
N LEU A 47 -11.54 8.52 12.82
CA LEU A 47 -10.30 9.25 13.02
C LEU A 47 -9.58 9.38 11.68
N GLY A 48 -8.93 10.51 11.50
CA GLY A 48 -8.01 10.75 10.41
C GLY A 48 -6.60 10.35 10.78
N ILE A 49 -5.69 10.65 9.86
CA ILE A 49 -4.25 10.56 10.09
C ILE A 49 -3.59 11.85 9.63
N ALA A 50 -2.52 12.21 10.33
CA ALA A 50 -1.53 13.18 9.89
C ALA A 50 -0.30 12.40 9.42
N VAL A 51 -0.06 12.35 8.11
CA VAL A 51 1.08 11.65 7.51
C VAL A 51 2.35 12.47 7.74
N THR A 52 3.29 11.90 8.47
CA THR A 52 4.54 12.54 8.91
C THR A 52 5.77 12.01 8.18
N GLY A 53 5.58 11.11 7.21
CA GLY A 53 6.67 10.61 6.37
C GLY A 53 6.26 9.41 5.51
N VAL A 54 7.04 9.20 4.45
CA VAL A 54 6.89 8.06 3.53
C VAL A 54 8.26 7.51 3.15
N THR A 55 8.32 6.21 2.91
CA THR A 55 9.47 5.50 2.34
C THR A 55 9.07 4.97 0.97
N ASN A 56 9.70 5.53 -0.08
CA ASN A 56 9.38 5.33 -1.49
C ASN A 56 10.45 4.53 -2.26
N SER A 57 11.21 3.66 -1.59
CA SER A 57 12.37 2.99 -2.20
C SER A 57 12.05 2.12 -3.43
N ASN A 58 10.80 1.64 -3.54
CA ASN A 58 10.36 0.67 -4.55
C ASN A 58 9.02 1.07 -5.21
N GLY A 59 8.69 2.35 -5.14
CA GLY A 59 7.40 2.88 -5.55
C GLY A 59 7.05 4.16 -4.83
N THR A 60 5.90 4.70 -5.15
CA THR A 60 5.41 5.98 -4.67
C THR A 60 4.16 5.80 -3.85
N TRP A 61 4.16 6.29 -2.61
CA TRP A 61 2.93 6.48 -1.86
C TRP A 61 2.08 7.59 -2.45
N GLN A 62 0.80 7.29 -2.65
CA GLN A 62 -0.21 8.22 -3.14
C GLN A 62 -1.39 8.30 -2.17
N TYR A 63 -2.05 9.45 -2.17
CA TYR A 63 -3.29 9.68 -1.45
C TYR A 63 -4.39 10.19 -2.39
N LYS A 64 -5.63 10.09 -1.92
CA LYS A 64 -6.80 10.65 -2.58
C LYS A 64 -7.77 11.15 -1.52
N VAL A 65 -8.20 12.40 -1.67
CA VAL A 65 -9.22 13.02 -0.81
C VAL A 65 -10.60 12.76 -1.40
N GLY A 66 -11.49 12.13 -0.64
CA GLY A 66 -12.83 11.75 -1.08
C GLY A 66 -12.84 11.06 -2.45
N THR A 67 -13.49 11.69 -3.44
CA THR A 67 -13.61 11.20 -4.81
C THR A 67 -12.60 11.80 -5.79
N GLY A 68 -11.63 12.59 -5.32
CA GLY A 68 -10.63 13.29 -6.13
C GLY A 68 -9.64 12.40 -6.90
N ALA A 69 -8.63 13.01 -7.51
CA ALA A 69 -7.56 12.27 -8.19
C ALA A 69 -6.55 11.71 -7.17
N TRP A 70 -5.84 10.65 -7.57
CA TRP A 70 -4.65 10.20 -6.83
C TRP A 70 -3.52 11.20 -7.00
N THR A 71 -2.87 11.54 -5.90
CA THR A 71 -1.75 12.49 -5.84
C THR A 71 -0.62 11.88 -5.01
N ASP A 72 0.63 12.14 -5.38
CA ASP A 72 1.78 11.66 -4.61
C ASP A 72 1.80 12.30 -3.21
N ILE A 73 2.07 11.50 -2.19
CA ILE A 73 2.30 12.02 -0.85
C ILE A 73 3.64 12.76 -0.85
N PRO A 74 3.69 14.04 -0.41
CA PRO A 74 4.94 14.78 -0.37
C PRO A 74 6.00 14.07 0.47
N THR A 75 7.19 13.89 -0.09
CA THR A 75 8.33 13.29 0.65
C THR A 75 8.82 14.19 1.80
N ALA A 76 8.47 15.48 1.77
CA ALA A 76 8.75 16.46 2.82
C ALA A 76 7.75 16.43 3.98
N SER A 77 6.73 15.56 3.95
CA SER A 77 5.82 15.37 5.08
C SER A 77 6.61 15.06 6.36
N SER A 78 6.28 15.77 7.43
CA SER A 78 6.99 15.74 8.72
C SER A 78 6.07 16.18 9.85
N ASN A 79 6.50 16.10 11.11
CA ASN A 79 5.69 16.57 12.23
C ASN A 79 5.31 18.06 12.12
N GLY A 80 6.14 18.91 11.49
CA GLY A 80 5.86 20.35 11.32
C GLY A 80 5.05 20.70 10.07
N SER A 81 4.81 19.73 9.17
CA SER A 81 4.01 19.91 7.95
C SER A 81 3.49 18.55 7.49
N ALA A 82 2.61 17.96 8.29
CA ALA A 82 2.04 16.66 8.04
C ALA A 82 0.85 16.78 7.09
N LEU A 83 0.72 15.86 6.13
CA LEU A 83 -0.46 15.80 5.25
C LEU A 83 -1.65 15.22 6.01
N LEU A 84 -2.76 15.94 6.03
CA LEU A 84 -3.96 15.53 6.76
C LEU A 84 -4.90 14.73 5.85
N LEU A 85 -5.31 13.55 6.31
CA LEU A 85 -6.27 12.68 5.61
C LEU A 85 -7.37 12.25 6.57
N ALA A 86 -8.63 12.47 6.20
CA ALA A 86 -9.79 12.04 6.96
C ALA A 86 -10.04 10.54 6.78
N GLY A 87 -10.84 9.92 7.65
CA GLY A 87 -11.13 8.48 7.60
C GLY A 87 -11.61 7.94 6.24
N SER A 88 -12.39 8.74 5.51
CA SER A 88 -12.91 8.40 4.17
C SER A 88 -11.88 8.50 3.04
N ASP A 89 -10.77 9.20 3.28
CA ASP A 89 -9.70 9.37 2.31
C ASP A 89 -8.95 8.06 2.13
N ARG A 90 -8.18 7.96 1.04
CA ARG A 90 -7.50 6.73 0.68
C ARG A 90 -6.02 6.94 0.50
N VAL A 91 -5.25 5.90 0.82
CA VAL A 91 -3.82 5.79 0.54
C VAL A 91 -3.54 4.54 -0.26
N ARG A 92 -2.52 4.59 -1.12
CA ARG A 92 -2.00 3.43 -1.83
C ARG A 92 -0.51 3.57 -2.07
N PHE A 93 0.17 2.44 -2.20
CA PHE A 93 1.52 2.40 -2.73
C PHE A 93 1.46 1.99 -4.20
N VAL A 94 2.11 2.76 -5.07
CA VAL A 94 2.22 2.50 -6.50
C VAL A 94 3.66 2.09 -6.79
N PRO A 95 3.93 0.82 -7.03
CA PRO A 95 5.28 0.35 -7.26
C PRO A 95 5.91 0.94 -8.52
N SER A 96 7.22 1.16 -8.50
CA SER A 96 7.98 1.64 -9.66
C SER A 96 9.18 0.76 -9.89
N GLY A 97 9.27 0.12 -11.06
CA GLY A 97 10.39 -0.74 -11.44
C GLY A 97 9.97 -2.17 -11.76
N SER A 98 10.96 -3.05 -11.93
CA SER A 98 10.79 -4.48 -12.19
C SER A 98 11.76 -5.30 -11.32
N GLY A 99 11.47 -6.59 -11.13
CA GLY A 99 12.37 -7.50 -10.40
C GLY A 99 12.27 -7.47 -8.88
N PHE A 100 11.10 -7.13 -8.32
CA PHE A 100 10.85 -7.14 -6.87
C PHE A 100 11.12 -8.52 -6.25
N THR A 101 11.60 -8.53 -5.02
CA THR A 101 12.19 -9.70 -4.35
C THR A 101 11.36 -10.24 -3.18
N ASN A 102 10.08 -9.85 -3.05
CA ASN A 102 9.20 -10.14 -1.89
C ASN A 102 9.69 -9.58 -0.53
N THR A 103 10.90 -9.01 -0.51
CA THR A 103 11.49 -8.29 0.62
C THR A 103 11.39 -6.78 0.46
N ASP A 104 11.00 -6.33 -0.74
CA ASP A 104 10.80 -4.93 -1.04
C ASP A 104 9.61 -4.38 -0.27
N THR A 105 9.86 -3.26 0.41
CA THR A 105 8.85 -2.61 1.26
C THR A 105 8.74 -1.12 0.98
N GLY A 106 7.51 -0.63 1.09
CA GLY A 106 7.21 0.79 1.26
C GLY A 106 6.75 1.04 2.69
N GLY A 107 6.91 2.28 3.17
CA GLY A 107 6.53 2.67 4.53
C GLY A 107 5.74 3.97 4.55
N LEU A 108 4.77 4.09 5.44
CA LEU A 108 4.04 5.33 5.72
C LEU A 108 3.98 5.52 7.24
N THR A 109 4.52 6.65 7.71
CA THR A 109 4.51 7.05 9.12
C THR A 109 3.47 8.13 9.34
N PHE A 110 2.71 8.01 10.41
CA PHE A 110 1.61 8.94 10.69
C PHE A 110 1.31 9.06 12.18
N LYS A 111 0.54 10.09 12.52
CA LYS A 111 -0.09 10.30 13.84
C LYS A 111 -1.60 10.22 13.65
N ALA A 112 -2.34 9.79 14.68
CA ALA A 112 -3.80 9.85 14.63
C ALA A 112 -4.25 11.30 14.68
N TRP A 113 -5.33 11.63 13.98
CA TRP A 113 -5.92 12.96 13.91
C TRP A 113 -7.42 12.88 14.24
N ASP A 114 -7.89 13.72 15.16
CA ASP A 114 -9.27 13.70 15.66
C ASP A 114 -10.25 14.58 14.86
N LEU A 115 -9.75 15.29 13.84
CA LEU A 115 -10.48 16.22 12.97
C LEU A 115 -10.96 17.52 13.65
N THR A 116 -10.52 17.82 14.88
CA THR A 116 -10.91 19.07 15.57
C THR A 116 -10.23 20.31 15.00
N SER A 117 -9.05 20.16 14.38
CA SER A 117 -8.29 21.24 13.74
C SER A 117 -7.63 20.78 12.45
N GLY A 118 -7.53 21.67 11.45
CA GLY A 118 -6.99 21.36 10.13
C GLY A 118 -8.07 20.92 9.13
N THR A 119 -7.65 20.60 7.90
CA THR A 119 -8.57 20.19 6.82
C THR A 119 -7.92 19.10 5.99
N ALA A 120 -8.72 18.09 5.62
CA ALA A 120 -8.26 16.99 4.77
C ALA A 120 -7.69 17.50 3.44
N GLY A 121 -6.55 16.94 3.02
CA GLY A 121 -5.75 17.39 1.88
C GLY A 121 -4.84 18.59 2.17
N GLY A 122 -5.00 19.25 3.31
CA GLY A 122 -4.10 20.31 3.78
C GLY A 122 -2.90 19.76 4.53
N THR A 123 -2.04 20.68 4.98
CA THR A 123 -0.92 20.35 5.87
C THR A 123 -1.01 21.08 7.20
N ALA A 124 -0.46 20.50 8.25
CA ALA A 124 -0.42 21.12 9.58
C ALA A 124 0.78 20.67 10.43
N ASP A 125 1.11 21.49 11.43
CA ASP A 125 2.00 21.10 12.53
C ASP A 125 1.24 20.20 13.51
N THR A 126 1.84 19.06 13.86
CA THR A 126 1.26 18.00 14.69
C THR A 126 1.64 18.09 16.17
N SER A 127 2.06 19.27 16.62
CA SER A 127 2.31 19.59 18.03
C SER A 127 1.06 20.01 18.82
N ALA A 128 -0.05 20.25 18.14
CA ALA A 128 -1.34 20.60 18.77
C ALA A 128 -2.13 19.38 19.26
N ASP A 129 -3.14 19.63 20.10
CA ASP A 129 -3.92 18.58 20.78
C ASP A 129 -4.79 17.73 19.84
N ALA A 130 -5.05 18.19 18.61
CA ALA A 130 -5.81 17.44 17.60
C ALA A 130 -5.10 16.15 17.12
N TYR A 131 -3.85 15.92 17.55
CA TYR A 131 -3.01 14.82 17.07
C TYR A 131 -2.49 13.98 18.23
N SER A 132 -2.39 12.66 18.02
CA SER A 132 -1.82 11.76 19.04
C SER A 132 -0.38 12.17 19.42
N THR A 133 0.06 11.93 20.65
CA THR A 133 1.47 12.20 21.02
C THR A 133 2.43 11.24 20.32
N GLY A 134 2.06 9.96 20.26
CA GLY A 134 2.78 8.92 19.54
C GLY A 134 2.50 8.91 18.04
N GLY A 135 3.34 8.17 17.31
CA GLY A 135 3.16 7.88 15.88
C GLY A 135 3.13 6.38 15.61
N ALA A 136 2.62 6.01 14.45
CA ALA A 136 2.57 4.65 13.96
C ALA A 136 3.20 4.55 12.57
N THR A 137 3.75 3.37 12.28
CA THR A 137 4.28 3.03 10.96
C THR A 137 3.53 1.85 10.39
N VAL A 138 3.02 2.03 9.18
CA VAL A 138 2.53 0.93 8.36
C VAL A 138 3.56 0.62 7.28
N THR A 139 3.73 -0.67 7.02
CA THR A 139 4.59 -1.15 5.95
C THR A 139 3.76 -1.94 4.96
N ILE A 140 4.16 -1.87 3.70
CA ILE A 140 3.59 -2.67 2.62
C ILE A 140 4.67 -3.55 2.04
N ARG A 141 4.31 -4.79 1.72
CA ARG A 141 5.17 -5.69 0.96
C ARG A 141 4.74 -5.64 -0.50
N VAL A 142 5.76 -5.73 -1.34
CA VAL A 142 5.70 -5.67 -2.78
C VAL A 142 6.13 -7.05 -3.29
N ASP A 143 5.18 -7.81 -3.83
CA ASP A 143 5.45 -9.19 -4.23
C ASP A 143 6.05 -9.27 -5.63
N ALA A 144 6.80 -10.32 -5.95
CA ALA A 144 7.35 -10.52 -7.28
C ALA A 144 6.23 -10.92 -8.25
N VAL A 145 6.25 -10.41 -9.49
CA VAL A 145 5.33 -10.93 -10.53
C VAL A 145 5.66 -12.40 -10.81
N PRO A 146 4.67 -13.30 -10.94
CA PRO A 146 4.90 -14.67 -11.42
C PRO A 146 5.70 -14.64 -12.73
N THR A 147 6.83 -15.35 -12.78
CA THR A 147 7.61 -15.49 -14.01
C THR A 147 7.35 -16.84 -14.64
N LEU A 148 7.10 -16.84 -15.95
CA LEU A 148 7.11 -18.05 -16.77
C LEU A 148 8.47 -18.15 -17.43
N THR A 149 9.28 -19.11 -17.00
CA THR A 149 10.58 -19.37 -17.63
C THR A 149 10.51 -20.70 -18.37
N ALA A 150 10.86 -20.67 -19.65
CA ALA A 150 11.01 -21.88 -20.45
C ALA A 150 12.50 -22.09 -20.74
N THR A 151 13.00 -23.29 -20.46
CA THR A 151 14.38 -23.67 -20.80
C THR A 151 14.37 -24.51 -22.08
N GLY A 152 15.12 -24.09 -23.10
CA GLY A 152 15.22 -24.77 -24.39
C GLY A 152 15.87 -23.89 -25.48
N GLY A 153 16.57 -24.51 -26.44
CA GLY A 153 17.25 -23.79 -27.52
C GLY A 153 16.28 -23.18 -28.53
N ALA A 154 16.60 -21.99 -29.05
CA ALA A 154 15.81 -21.30 -30.07
C ALA A 154 15.54 -22.22 -31.27
N LYS A 155 14.27 -22.44 -31.62
CA LYS A 155 13.89 -23.04 -32.90
C LYS A 155 12.78 -22.23 -33.55
N THR A 156 13.07 -21.79 -34.76
CA THR A 156 12.14 -21.14 -35.69
C THR A 156 11.13 -22.16 -36.21
N PHE A 157 9.89 -21.73 -36.46
CA PHE A 157 8.90 -22.55 -37.15
C PHE A 157 9.33 -22.77 -38.60
N GLY A 158 9.80 -23.98 -38.91
CA GLY A 158 9.92 -24.47 -40.28
C GLY A 158 8.78 -25.44 -40.57
N VAL A 159 8.02 -25.21 -41.63
CA VAL A 159 7.01 -26.17 -42.11
C VAL A 159 7.74 -27.37 -42.74
N GLY A 160 8.07 -28.39 -41.93
CA GLY A 160 8.71 -29.62 -42.35
C GLY A 160 7.79 -30.83 -42.15
N VAL A 161 7.53 -31.58 -43.21
CA VAL A 161 6.60 -32.72 -43.29
C VAL A 161 7.14 -34.03 -42.71
N ASP A 162 7.93 -33.99 -41.64
CA ASP A 162 8.36 -35.23 -40.95
C ASP A 162 8.09 -35.16 -39.45
N SER A 163 7.41 -36.20 -38.98
CA SER A 163 6.87 -36.36 -37.65
C SER A 163 7.97 -36.64 -36.64
N ALA A 164 8.41 -35.57 -35.97
CA ALA A 164 8.92 -35.67 -34.61
C ALA A 164 8.21 -34.61 -33.77
N THR A 165 7.40 -35.01 -32.79
CA THR A 165 6.94 -34.13 -31.71
C THR A 165 8.17 -33.67 -30.93
N THR A 166 8.83 -32.65 -31.45
CA THR A 166 9.99 -32.06 -30.81
C THR A 166 9.43 -31.21 -29.69
N SER A 167 9.55 -31.68 -28.44
CA SER A 167 9.13 -30.89 -27.29
C SER A 167 9.83 -29.54 -27.37
N LEU A 168 9.04 -28.48 -27.55
CA LEU A 168 9.54 -27.11 -27.78
C LEU A 168 10.25 -26.58 -26.53
N PHE A 169 10.01 -27.20 -25.38
CA PHE A 169 10.58 -26.89 -24.08
C PHE A 169 10.93 -28.20 -23.36
N SER A 170 12.12 -28.29 -22.76
CA SER A 170 12.49 -29.45 -21.92
C SER A 170 12.04 -29.28 -20.47
N GLY A 171 11.39 -28.15 -20.16
CA GLY A 171 10.80 -27.85 -18.86
C GLY A 171 10.06 -26.52 -18.93
N VAL A 172 8.82 -26.51 -18.46
CA VAL A 172 8.05 -25.30 -18.17
C VAL A 172 7.86 -25.30 -16.67
N THR A 173 8.39 -24.29 -15.99
CA THR A 173 8.11 -24.04 -14.58
C THR A 173 7.33 -22.74 -14.46
N ALA A 174 6.23 -22.80 -13.73
CA ALA A 174 5.49 -21.63 -13.28
C ALA A 174 5.65 -21.55 -11.76
N SER A 175 6.00 -20.38 -11.25
CA SER A 175 5.95 -20.10 -9.82
C SER A 175 4.77 -19.17 -9.58
N THR A 176 3.78 -19.59 -8.81
CA THR A 176 2.77 -18.67 -8.26
C THR A 176 3.34 -18.03 -7.00
N VAL A 177 3.00 -16.77 -6.77
CA VAL A 177 3.45 -16.01 -5.59
C VAL A 177 2.32 -15.70 -4.60
N GLU A 178 1.08 -16.03 -4.95
CA GLU A 178 -0.08 -15.77 -4.10
C GLU A 178 -0.28 -16.91 -3.09
N ALA A 179 -0.34 -16.55 -1.80
CA ALA A 179 -0.67 -17.48 -0.73
C ALA A 179 -2.08 -18.05 -0.94
N GLY A 180 -2.17 -19.31 -1.39
CA GLY A 180 -3.43 -20.07 -1.46
C GLY A 180 -3.77 -20.71 -2.81
N GLN A 181 -3.03 -20.43 -3.88
CA GLN A 181 -3.36 -20.98 -5.20
C GLN A 181 -2.48 -22.20 -5.50
N SER A 182 -3.09 -23.39 -5.41
CA SER A 182 -2.47 -24.65 -5.88
C SER A 182 -2.78 -24.85 -7.37
N PHE A 183 -1.82 -25.41 -8.11
CA PHE A 183 -1.98 -25.80 -9.52
C PHE A 183 -2.93 -26.99 -9.69
#